data_AF-A0A2W6C945-F1
#
_entry.id   AF-A0A2W6C945-F1
#
_cell.length_a   1.000
_cell.length_b   1.000
_cell.length_c   1.000
_cell.angle_alpha   90.00
_cell.angle_beta   90.00
_cell.angle_gamma   90.00
#
_symmetry.space_group_name_H-M   'P 1'
#
loop_
_entity.id
_entity.type
_entity.pdbx_description
1 polymer ?
#
loop_
_entity_poly.entity_id
_entity_poly.type
_entity_poly.pdbx_seq_one_letter_code
_entity_poly.pdbx_strand_id
1 'polypeptide(L)'
;IREIAEELGHSPTTVSRVLQEPMDQPPKRRERRSQVDPYRDQIERWLEEGLPVVRMLELARSESEQPYTGSRSQFGEMVRRIRQARNQKQAAREVPIRFEGLPGEYLQVD
;
A
#
# COMPACT_ATOMS: atom_id res chain seq x y z
N ILE A 1 2.07 -43.96 9.79
CA ILE A 1 1.23 -42.89 10.36
C ILE A 1 1.09 -43.02 11.87
N ARG A 2 0.63 -44.16 12.43
CA ARG A 2 0.50 -44.34 13.89
C ARG A 2 1.83 -44.25 14.64
N GLU A 3 2.87 -44.89 14.12
CA GLU A 3 4.23 -44.81 14.67
C GLU A 3 4.74 -43.35 14.74
N ILE A 4 4.64 -42.61 13.64
CA ILE A 4 4.95 -41.16 13.59
C ILE A 4 4.11 -40.35 14.58
N ALA A 5 2.83 -40.70 14.74
CA ALA A 5 1.92 -40.01 15.65
C ALA A 5 2.28 -40.25 17.13
N GLU A 6 2.65 -41.47 17.48
CA GLU A 6 3.12 -41.84 18.83
C GLU A 6 4.45 -41.19 19.17
N GLU A 7 5.40 -41.19 18.23
CA GLU A 7 6.73 -40.59 18.42
C GLU A 7 6.67 -39.06 18.56
N LEU A 8 5.81 -38.40 17.78
CA LEU A 8 5.68 -36.93 17.77
C LEU A 8 4.61 -36.39 18.74
N GLY A 9 3.86 -37.26 19.42
CA GLY A 9 2.78 -36.85 20.32
C GLY A 9 1.62 -36.14 19.60
N HIS A 10 1.31 -36.55 18.37
CA HIS A 10 0.24 -35.97 17.56
C HIS A 10 -0.85 -36.99 17.25
N SER A 11 -2.04 -36.52 16.85
CA SER A 11 -3.09 -37.45 16.44
C SER A 11 -2.75 -38.07 15.06
N PRO A 12 -3.10 -39.34 14.79
CA PRO A 12 -2.94 -39.94 13.47
C PRO A 12 -3.62 -39.12 12.36
N THR A 13 -4.73 -38.44 12.67
CA THR A 13 -5.44 -37.54 11.78
C THR A 13 -4.62 -36.30 11.44
N THR A 14 -3.93 -35.72 12.42
CA THR A 14 -3.01 -34.59 12.22
C THR A 14 -1.86 -34.98 11.31
N VAL A 15 -1.24 -36.13 11.56
CA VAL A 15 -0.12 -36.65 10.74
C VAL A 15 -0.59 -36.94 9.32
N SER A 16 -1.75 -37.58 9.15
CA SER A 16 -2.33 -37.83 7.82
C SER A 16 -2.62 -36.55 7.05
N ARG A 17 -3.13 -35.50 7.72
CA ARG A 17 -3.39 -34.20 7.10
C ARG A 17 -2.09 -33.55 6.62
N VAL A 18 -1.06 -33.50 7.47
CA VAL A 18 0.24 -32.87 7.14
C VAL A 18 0.93 -33.60 6.00
N LEU A 19 0.88 -34.94 5.94
CA LEU A 19 1.47 -35.72 4.84
C LEU A 19 0.75 -35.50 3.49
N GLN A 20 -0.50 -35.04 3.50
CA GLN A 20 -1.29 -34.74 2.30
C GLN A 20 -1.19 -33.26 1.90
N GLU A 21 -0.69 -32.38 2.78
CA GLU A 21 -0.53 -30.96 2.48
C GLU A 21 0.61 -30.76 1.45
N PRO A 22 0.38 -29.95 0.40
CA PRO A 22 1.44 -29.57 -0.54
C PRO A 22 2.62 -28.92 0.19
N MET A 23 3.85 -29.38 -0.09
CA MET A 23 5.05 -28.88 0.59
C MET A 23 5.40 -27.42 0.23
N ASP A 24 4.97 -26.95 -0.94
CA ASP A 24 5.29 -25.62 -1.46
C ASP A 24 4.21 -24.57 -1.15
N GLN A 25 3.59 -24.63 0.04
CA GLN A 25 2.66 -23.57 0.44
C GLN A 25 3.43 -22.34 0.96
N PRO A 26 3.35 -21.18 0.30
CA PRO A 26 3.96 -19.97 0.82
C PRO A 26 3.29 -19.60 2.15
N PRO A 27 4.06 -19.15 3.15
CA PRO A 27 3.48 -18.75 4.42
C PRO A 27 2.44 -17.65 4.20
N LYS A 28 1.26 -17.81 4.81
CA LYS A 28 0.20 -16.80 4.74
C LYS A 28 0.72 -15.49 5.30
N ARG A 29 0.89 -14.49 4.44
CA ARG A 29 1.35 -13.15 4.85
C ARG A 29 0.31 -12.53 5.78
N ARG A 30 0.73 -12.15 6.98
CA ARG A 30 -0.12 -11.36 7.89
C ARG A 30 -0.28 -9.95 7.33
N GLU A 31 -1.52 -9.51 7.14
CA GLU A 31 -1.85 -8.13 6.81
C GLU A 31 -1.67 -7.26 8.05
N ARG A 32 -0.47 -6.70 8.24
CA ARG A 32 -0.23 -5.67 9.26
C ARG A 32 -0.52 -4.30 8.65
N ARG A 33 -1.59 -3.64 9.12
CA ARG A 33 -1.85 -2.24 8.82
C ARG A 33 -0.92 -1.35 9.65
N SER A 34 -0.40 -0.30 9.05
CA SER A 34 0.43 0.69 9.74
C SER A 34 -0.44 1.57 10.65
N GLN A 35 0.14 2.06 11.74
CA GLN A 35 -0.56 3.01 12.62
C GLN A 35 -0.88 4.34 11.92
N VAL A 36 -0.17 4.67 10.84
CA VAL A 36 -0.43 5.89 10.05
C VAL A 36 -1.55 5.69 9.00
N ASP A 37 -1.92 4.45 8.69
CA ASP A 37 -2.92 4.17 7.64
C ASP A 37 -4.26 4.89 7.86
N PRO A 38 -4.80 5.04 9.10
CA PRO A 38 -6.04 5.79 9.33
C PRO A 38 -5.96 7.27 8.92
N TYR A 39 -4.77 7.88 8.90
CA TYR A 39 -4.59 9.30 8.57
C TYR A 39 -4.38 9.56 7.08
N ARG A 40 -4.46 8.54 6.22
CA ARG A 40 -4.15 8.66 4.79
C ARG A 40 -4.94 9.79 4.12
N ASP A 41 -6.25 9.80 4.30
CA ASP A 41 -7.13 10.79 3.66
C ASP A 41 -6.93 12.19 4.24
N GLN A 42 -6.65 12.28 5.55
CA GLN A 42 -6.36 13.54 6.21
C GLN A 42 -5.01 14.13 5.73
N ILE A 43 -4.00 13.29 5.55
CA ILE A 43 -2.70 13.67 4.97
C ILE A 43 -2.89 14.18 3.54
N GLU A 44 -3.74 13.53 2.73
CA GLU A 44 -4.05 14.00 1.37
C GLU A 44 -4.64 15.42 1.39
N ARG A 45 -5.62 15.69 2.25
CA ARG A 45 -6.20 17.03 2.44
C ARG A 45 -5.16 18.06 2.88
N TRP A 46 -4.38 17.76 3.92
CA TRP A 46 -3.34 18.68 4.40
C TRP A 46 -2.27 18.96 3.36
N LEU A 47 -1.98 18.01 2.47
CA LEU A 47 -1.06 18.23 1.36
C LEU A 47 -1.66 19.16 0.29
N GLU A 48 -2.97 19.16 0.09
CA GLU A 48 -3.67 20.13 -0.77
C GLU A 48 -3.64 21.54 -0.16
N GLU A 49 -3.81 21.61 1.16
CA GLU A 49 -3.69 22.86 1.93
C GLU A 49 -2.23 23.35 2.08
N GLY A 50 -1.24 22.58 1.61
CA GLY A 50 0.18 22.97 1.64
C GLY A 50 0.83 22.87 3.02
N LEU A 51 0.26 22.12 3.96
CA LEU A 51 0.82 21.99 5.31
C LEU A 51 2.19 21.28 5.27
N PRO A 52 3.16 21.71 6.12
CA PRO A 52 4.40 20.98 6.28
C PRO A 52 4.18 19.68 7.06
N VAL A 53 4.98 18.66 6.76
CA VAL A 53 4.89 17.32 7.38
C VAL A 53 4.96 17.37 8.91
N VAL A 54 5.74 18.31 9.46
CA VAL A 54 5.85 18.50 10.91
C VAL A 54 4.51 18.91 11.50
N ARG A 55 3.80 19.85 10.85
CA ARG A 55 2.49 20.32 11.30
C ARG A 55 1.42 19.23 11.21
N MET A 56 1.44 18.44 10.14
CA MET A 56 0.54 17.29 9.98
C MET A 56 0.71 16.29 11.14
N LEU A 57 1.96 15.98 11.51
CA LEU A 57 2.25 15.05 12.59
C LEU A 57 1.79 15.59 13.96
N GLU A 58 1.94 16.90 14.20
CA GLU A 58 1.42 17.53 15.42
C GLU A 58 -0.10 17.41 15.49
N LEU A 59 -0.81 17.72 14.40
CA LEU A 59 -2.26 17.62 14.33
C LEU A 59 -2.73 16.18 14.57
N ALA A 60 -2.10 15.20 13.92
CA ALA A 60 -2.43 13.79 14.10
C ALA A 60 -2.20 13.31 15.55
N ARG A 61 -1.21 13.87 16.25
CA ARG A 61 -0.94 13.59 17.67
C ARG A 61 -1.92 14.27 18.62
N SER A 62 -2.47 15.42 18.24
CA SER A 62 -3.44 16.17 19.04
C SER A 62 -4.89 15.72 18.86
N GLU A 63 -5.14 14.74 18.00
CA GLU A 63 -6.48 14.22 17.73
C GLU A 63 -7.08 13.53 18.96
N SER A 64 -8.33 13.84 19.30
CA SER A 64 -8.96 13.44 20.55
C SER A 64 -9.43 11.99 20.57
N GLU A 65 -9.95 11.48 19.46
CA GLU A 65 -10.52 10.12 19.40
C GLU A 65 -9.44 9.07 19.20
N GLN A 66 -8.52 9.34 18.27
CA GLN A 66 -7.43 8.45 17.93
C GLN A 66 -6.17 9.29 17.72
N PRO A 67 -5.34 9.52 18.75
CA PRO A 67 -4.08 10.23 18.59
C PRO A 67 -3.02 9.31 17.98
N TYR A 68 -2.20 9.87 17.09
CA TYR A 68 -1.12 9.13 16.45
C TYR A 68 0.04 8.89 17.42
N THR A 69 0.25 7.63 17.81
CA THR A 69 1.32 7.23 18.74
C THR A 69 2.57 6.66 18.05
N GLY A 70 2.54 6.55 16.72
CA GLY A 70 3.63 5.99 15.94
C GLY A 70 4.84 6.92 15.77
N SER A 71 5.84 6.43 15.05
CA SER A 71 7.11 7.14 14.86
C SER A 71 7.00 8.25 13.80
N ARG A 72 7.77 9.33 14.00
CA ARG A 72 7.89 10.42 13.01
C ARG A 72 8.32 9.91 11.64
N SER A 73 9.25 8.96 11.59
CA SER A 73 9.77 8.41 10.33
C SER A 73 8.69 7.64 9.56
N GLN A 74 7.86 6.85 10.26
CA GLN A 74 6.75 6.14 9.62
C GLN A 74 5.72 7.13 9.05
N PHE A 75 5.41 8.19 9.81
CA PHE A 75 4.52 9.24 9.33
C PHE A 75 5.09 9.95 8.08
N GLY A 76 6.35 10.37 8.14
CA GLY A 76 7.02 11.04 7.02
C GLY A 76 7.11 10.18 5.76
N GLU A 77 7.34 8.87 5.91
CA GLU A 77 7.36 7.92 4.80
C GLU A 77 5.97 7.80 4.13
N MET A 78 4.88 7.77 4.89
CA MET A 78 3.53 7.80 4.33
C MET A 78 3.29 9.09 3.53
N VAL A 79 3.63 10.25 4.10
CA VAL A 79 3.48 11.55 3.41
C VAL A 79 4.29 11.58 2.11
N ARG A 80 5.53 11.07 2.14
CA ARG A 80 6.38 10.96 0.94
C ARG A 80 5.73 10.11 -0.14
N ARG A 81 5.20 8.94 0.21
CA ARG A 81 4.51 8.04 -0.75
C ARG A 81 3.29 8.70 -1.38
N ILE A 82 2.48 9.40 -0.59
CA ILE A 82 1.31 10.13 -1.08
C ILE A 82 1.73 11.24 -2.05
N ARG A 83 2.76 12.03 -1.72
CA ARG A 83 3.32 13.05 -2.63
C ARG A 83 3.79 12.46 -3.96
N GLN A 84 4.52 11.35 -3.92
CA GLN A 84 5.00 10.68 -5.13
C GLN A 84 3.84 10.18 -6.00
N ALA A 85 2.84 9.54 -5.40
CA ALA A 85 1.66 9.07 -6.13
C ALA A 85 0.88 10.23 -6.77
N ARG A 86 0.77 11.38 -6.09
CA ARG A 86 0.15 12.59 -6.65
C ARG A 86 0.93 13.14 -7.84
N ASN A 87 2.26 13.27 -7.70
CA ASN A 87 3.12 13.78 -8.77
C ASN A 87 3.08 12.87 -10.01
N GLN A 88 3.05 11.55 -9.83
CA GLN A 88 2.90 10.59 -10.92
C GLN A 88 1.56 10.74 -11.64
N LYS A 89 0.46 10.89 -10.89
CA LYS A 89 -0.88 11.13 -11.47
C LYS A 89 -0.92 12.44 -12.26
N GLN A 90 -0.26 13.48 -11.77
CA GLN A 90 -0.20 14.76 -12.47
C GLN A 90 0.66 14.67 -13.74
N ALA A 91 1.84 14.06 -13.65
CA ALA A 91 2.70 13.84 -14.82
C ALA A 91 1.98 13.02 -15.92
N ALA A 92 1.19 12.01 -15.54
CA ALA A 92 0.39 11.23 -16.49
C ALA A 92 -0.72 12.04 -17.18
N ARG A 93 -1.29 13.06 -16.51
CA ARG A 93 -2.29 13.97 -17.10
C ARG A 93 -1.68 14.96 -18.07
N GLU A 94 -0.43 15.37 -17.82
CA GLU A 94 0.28 16.38 -18.60
C GLU A 94 1.00 15.78 -19.83
N VAL A 95 0.87 14.47 -20.09
CA VAL A 95 1.45 13.84 -21.29
C VAL A 95 0.68 14.33 -22.53
N PRO A 96 1.31 15.11 -23.44
CA PRO A 96 0.65 15.51 -24.68
C PRO A 96 0.48 14.29 -25.57
N ILE A 97 -0.77 13.96 -25.88
CA ILE A 97 -1.09 12.92 -26.88
C ILE A 97 -0.69 13.48 -28.24
N ARG A 98 0.32 12.89 -28.88
CA ARG A 98 0.72 13.20 -30.25
C ARG A 98 -0.02 12.27 -31.18
N PHE A 99 -0.81 12.85 -32.09
CA PHE A 99 -1.37 12.13 -33.22
C PHE A 99 -0.41 12.30 -34.40
N GLU A 100 0.24 11.21 -34.81
CA GLU A 100 0.96 11.17 -36.08
C GLU A 100 -0.06 10.81 -37.16
N GLY A 101 -0.34 11.75 -38.09
CA GLY A 101 -1.10 11.45 -39.31
C GLY A 101 -0.14 11.18 -40.46
N LEU A 102 -0.56 10.34 -41.40
CA LEU A 102 0.25 10.07 -42.60
C LEU A 102 0.31 11.34 -43.48
N PRO A 103 1.43 11.56 -44.21
CA PRO A 103 1.53 12.69 -45.13
C PRO A 103 0.37 12.67 -46.15
N GLY A 104 -0.53 13.64 -46.06
CA GLY A 104 -1.70 13.78 -46.95
C GLY A 104 -3.06 13.70 -46.28
N GLU A 105 -3.18 13.24 -45.02
CA GLU A 105 -4.48 13.16 -44.32
C GLU A 105 -5.08 14.53 -43.96
N TYR A 106 -4.24 15.56 -43.81
CA TYR A 106 -4.68 16.93 -43.48
C TYR A 106 -4.60 17.88 -44.68
N LEU A 107 -4.78 17.36 -45.91
CA LEU A 107 -4.85 18.20 -47.09
C LEU A 107 -6.17 19.00 -47.05
N GLN A 108 -6.11 20.23 -46.55
CA GLN A 108 -7.23 21.15 -46.61
C GLN A 108 -7.37 21.64 -48.06
N VAL A 109 -8.46 21.26 -48.70
CA VAL A 109 -8.84 21.75 -50.03
C VAL A 109 -9.71 22.99 -49.81
N ASP A 110 -9.29 24.14 -50.36
CA ASP A 110 -10.03 25.42 -50.40
C ASP A 110 -11.09 25.38 -51.50
#